data_AF-A0AAQ3L809-F1
#
_entry.id   AF-A0AAQ3L809-F1
#
_cell.length_a   1.000
_cell.length_b   1.000
_cell.length_c   1.000
_cell.angle_alpha   90.00
_cell.angle_beta   90.00
_cell.angle_gamma   90.00
#
_symmetry.space_group_name_H-M   'P 1'
#
loop_
_entity.id
_entity.type
_entity.pdbx_description
1 polymer ?
#
loop_
_entity_poly.entity_id
_entity_poly.type
_entity_poly.pdbx_seq_one_letter_code
_entity_poly.pdbx_strand_id
1 'polypeptide(L)'
;MKKVIVLLSLFAVSQAHAASGIFGAYLSFDVDSVISTYGENQPGPNTTTGYNGSDLGTVNTGESVTLSFAEVLTFKNGGSDVTGASINFRVYETGSPSGVFTETGINFGSNAPFTDIAGNNFTNAGDQSWNNITTSTDVANGLSAGNYTVEVFWKATSTDGDHFVNNGGSNYTATFEVVPEPSTYAALFGLAVLGLAAWRRRRS
;
A
#
# COMPACT_ATOMS: atom_id res chain seq x y z
N MET A 1 16.79 54.10 52.44
CA MET A 1 16.84 52.63 52.38
C MET A 1 16.75 52.22 50.91
N LYS A 2 17.85 51.71 50.32
CA LYS A 2 17.91 51.31 48.90
C LYS A 2 17.12 50.01 48.71
N LYS A 3 16.07 50.03 47.90
CA LYS A 3 15.29 48.83 47.55
C LYS A 3 16.05 48.09 46.45
N VAL A 4 16.59 46.92 46.77
CA VAL A 4 17.14 45.98 45.79
C VAL A 4 15.97 45.19 45.25
N ILE A 5 15.68 45.32 43.95
CA ILE A 5 14.69 44.52 43.24
C ILE A 5 15.44 43.31 42.68
N VAL A 6 15.11 42.11 43.17
CA VAL A 6 15.58 40.84 42.63
C VAL A 6 14.65 40.48 41.47
N LEU A 7 15.20 40.45 40.25
CA LEU A 7 14.47 40.04 39.05
C LEU A 7 14.57 38.52 38.93
N LEU A 8 13.46 37.81 39.19
CA LEU A 8 13.38 36.36 39.03
C LEU A 8 13.11 36.06 37.56
N SER A 9 14.11 35.59 36.82
CA SER A 9 13.95 35.15 35.43
C SER A 9 13.21 33.81 35.39
N LEU A 10 11.96 33.80 34.93
CA LEU A 10 11.24 32.57 34.58
C LEU A 10 11.92 31.94 33.35
N PHE A 11 12.66 30.85 33.55
CA PHE A 11 13.05 29.95 32.46
C PHE A 11 11.83 29.10 32.10
N ALA A 12 11.18 29.40 30.98
CA ALA A 12 10.22 28.48 30.38
C ALA A 12 10.99 27.29 29.82
N VAL A 13 10.96 26.16 30.52
CA VAL A 13 11.44 24.88 29.97
C VAL A 13 10.43 24.45 28.92
N SER A 14 10.76 24.63 27.64
CA SER A 14 10.03 23.96 26.56
C SER A 14 10.29 22.47 26.71
N GLN A 15 9.26 21.69 27.05
CA GLN A 15 9.35 20.24 26.97
C GLN A 15 9.56 19.89 25.49
N ALA A 16 10.77 19.46 25.12
CA ALA A 16 10.98 18.86 23.81
C ALA A 16 10.20 17.54 23.81
N HIS A 17 9.05 17.51 23.13
CA HIS A 17 8.31 16.29 22.97
C HIS A 17 9.09 15.34 22.06
N ALA A 18 9.25 14.11 22.55
CA ALA A 18 9.53 12.94 21.75
C ALA A 18 8.61 12.93 20.52
N ALA A 19 9.16 12.78 19.32
CA ALA A 19 8.37 12.75 18.09
C ALA A 19 8.97 11.75 17.09
N SER A 20 8.09 10.92 16.55
CA SER A 20 8.31 10.13 15.36
C SER A 20 7.12 10.27 14.41
N GLY A 21 7.23 9.73 13.20
CA GLY A 21 6.13 9.74 12.23
C GLY A 21 6.51 9.17 10.88
N ILE A 22 5.53 9.12 9.98
CA ILE A 22 5.70 8.72 8.58
C ILE A 22 5.70 9.96 7.70
N PHE A 23 6.63 10.03 6.74
CA PHE A 23 6.72 11.11 5.77
C PHE A 23 6.74 10.64 4.31
N GLY A 24 6.68 9.33 4.06
CA GLY A 24 6.58 8.74 2.73
C GLY A 24 6.01 7.32 2.77
N ALA A 25 5.19 6.96 1.79
CA ALA A 25 4.60 5.62 1.67
C ALA A 25 4.47 5.21 0.21
N TYR A 26 4.91 3.99 -0.11
CA TYR A 26 4.88 3.45 -1.47
C TYR A 26 4.51 1.98 -1.44
N LEU A 27 4.02 1.49 -2.58
CA LEU A 27 3.80 0.09 -2.85
C LEU A 27 3.97 -0.23 -4.33
N SER A 28 4.19 -1.50 -4.63
CA SER A 28 4.16 -1.99 -6.01
C SER A 28 3.25 -3.21 -6.13
N PHE A 29 2.54 -3.26 -7.25
CA PHE A 29 1.86 -4.46 -7.70
C PHE A 29 2.61 -5.07 -8.88
N ASP A 30 2.76 -6.39 -8.85
CA ASP A 30 3.14 -7.20 -9.99
C ASP A 30 1.85 -7.82 -10.58
N VAL A 31 1.46 -7.34 -11.76
CA VAL A 31 0.28 -7.80 -12.50
C VAL A 31 0.78 -8.52 -13.73
N ASP A 32 0.68 -9.85 -13.72
CA ASP A 32 1.19 -10.72 -14.78
C ASP A 32 2.63 -10.38 -15.24
N SER A 33 3.56 -10.30 -14.29
CA SER A 33 4.98 -9.94 -14.51
C SER A 33 5.24 -8.48 -14.87
N VAL A 34 4.22 -7.61 -14.84
CA VAL A 34 4.36 -6.16 -15.03
C VAL A 34 4.29 -5.47 -13.66
N ILE A 35 5.43 -4.93 -13.24
CA ILE A 35 5.53 -4.20 -11.96
C ILE A 35 5.17 -2.73 -12.17
N SER A 36 4.17 -2.26 -11.44
CA SER A 36 3.80 -0.84 -11.34
C SER A 36 3.96 -0.36 -9.90
N THR A 37 4.63 0.79 -9.73
CA THR A 37 4.86 1.42 -8.43
C THR A 37 3.97 2.63 -8.24
N TYR A 38 3.39 2.73 -7.05
CA TYR A 38 2.51 3.81 -6.64
C TYR A 38 2.98 4.40 -5.31
N GLY A 39 2.57 5.64 -5.03
CA GLY A 39 2.97 6.34 -3.83
C GLY A 39 1.87 7.21 -3.24
N GLU A 40 1.88 7.31 -1.92
CA GLU A 40 1.03 8.18 -1.11
C GLU A 40 1.89 8.96 -0.12
N ASN A 41 1.46 10.18 0.23
CA ASN A 41 2.23 11.08 1.09
C ASN A 41 3.68 11.26 0.59
N GLN A 42 3.87 11.46 -0.71
CA GLN A 42 5.17 11.35 -1.38
C GLN A 42 6.07 12.58 -1.10
N PRO A 43 7.22 12.41 -0.41
CA PRO A 43 8.15 13.51 -0.15
C PRO A 43 9.03 13.81 -1.36
N GLY A 44 9.60 15.01 -1.38
CA GLY A 44 10.61 15.40 -2.35
C GLY A 44 10.07 15.78 -3.74
N PRO A 45 10.98 16.11 -4.69
CA PRO A 45 10.61 16.58 -6.02
C PRO A 45 10.23 15.47 -7.02
N ASN A 46 10.70 14.23 -6.82
CA ASN A 46 10.35 13.10 -7.69
C ASN A 46 9.16 12.35 -7.10
N THR A 47 8.17 12.04 -7.94
CA THR A 47 6.94 11.35 -7.54
C THR A 47 6.62 10.19 -8.48
N THR A 48 6.01 9.16 -7.93
CA THR A 48 5.32 8.07 -8.62
C THR A 48 3.85 8.39 -8.82
N THR A 49 3.12 7.56 -9.56
CA THR A 49 1.66 7.67 -9.69
C THR A 49 0.98 7.50 -8.32
N GLY A 50 -0.04 8.31 -8.03
CA GLY A 50 -0.85 8.12 -6.82
C GLY A 50 -1.56 6.76 -6.83
N TYR A 51 -1.63 6.09 -5.68
CA TYR A 51 -2.33 4.81 -5.57
C TYR A 51 -3.85 5.01 -5.52
N ASN A 52 -4.30 6.07 -4.85
CA ASN A 52 -5.73 6.33 -4.65
C ASN A 52 -6.49 6.54 -5.96
N GLY A 53 -7.48 5.69 -6.21
CA GLY A 53 -8.31 5.69 -7.42
C GLY A 53 -7.58 5.15 -8.65
N SER A 54 -6.41 4.52 -8.49
CA SER A 54 -5.69 3.91 -9.61
C SER A 54 -6.37 2.63 -10.10
N ASP A 55 -6.11 2.31 -11.37
CA ASP A 55 -6.48 1.05 -11.98
C ASP A 55 -5.22 0.18 -12.11
N LEU A 56 -5.25 -1.01 -11.51
CA LEU A 56 -4.19 -2.00 -11.59
C LEU A 56 -4.32 -2.86 -12.86
N GLY A 57 -5.44 -2.73 -13.58
CA GLY A 57 -5.70 -3.39 -14.85
C GLY A 57 -6.57 -4.62 -14.73
N THR A 58 -6.48 -5.47 -15.76
CA THR A 58 -7.32 -6.67 -15.93
C THR A 58 -6.44 -7.91 -15.95
N VAL A 59 -6.86 -8.95 -15.23
CA VAL A 59 -6.24 -10.28 -15.22
C VAL A 59 -7.26 -11.36 -15.58
N ASN A 60 -6.81 -12.45 -16.18
CA ASN A 60 -7.65 -13.64 -16.35
C ASN A 60 -7.83 -14.36 -15.01
N THR A 61 -8.91 -15.13 -14.90
CA THR A 61 -9.12 -16.01 -13.74
C THR A 61 -7.95 -16.99 -13.64
N GLY A 62 -7.26 -17.00 -12.50
CA GLY A 62 -6.07 -17.83 -12.27
C GLY A 62 -4.73 -17.13 -12.52
N GLU A 63 -4.72 -15.93 -13.10
CA GLU A 63 -3.56 -15.03 -13.09
C GLU A 63 -3.49 -14.25 -11.78
N SER A 64 -2.29 -13.72 -11.47
CA SER A 64 -2.00 -13.09 -10.19
C SER A 64 -1.99 -11.57 -10.25
N VAL A 65 -2.50 -10.94 -9.20
CA VAL A 65 -2.28 -9.53 -8.88
C VAL A 65 -1.53 -9.51 -7.56
N THR A 66 -0.21 -9.39 -7.60
CA THR A 66 0.62 -9.59 -6.42
C THR A 66 1.05 -8.27 -5.81
N LEU A 67 0.70 -8.02 -4.55
CA LEU A 67 1.38 -7.01 -3.74
C LEU A 67 2.82 -7.49 -3.53
N SER A 68 3.76 -6.89 -4.26
CA SER A 68 5.14 -7.40 -4.40
C SER A 68 6.13 -6.58 -3.58
N PHE A 69 5.84 -5.31 -3.32
CA PHE A 69 6.71 -4.41 -2.59
C PHE A 69 5.90 -3.38 -1.80
N ALA A 70 6.47 -2.89 -0.70
CA ALA A 70 6.05 -1.70 0.00
C ALA A 70 7.25 -1.00 0.62
N GLU A 71 7.16 0.32 0.72
CA GLU A 71 8.14 1.17 1.41
C GLU A 71 7.40 2.18 2.30
N VAL A 72 7.98 2.45 3.47
CA VAL A 72 7.56 3.51 4.39
C VAL A 72 8.81 4.27 4.82
N LEU A 73 8.74 5.59 4.74
CA LEU A 73 9.80 6.48 5.18
C LEU A 73 9.36 7.11 6.50
N THR A 74 10.20 6.99 7.52
CA THR A 74 9.88 7.44 8.87
C THR A 74 10.94 8.37 9.41
N PHE A 75 10.55 9.31 10.28
CA PHE A 75 11.50 10.10 11.04
C PHE A 75 11.37 9.79 12.53
N LYS A 76 12.46 9.98 13.28
CA LYS A 76 12.47 9.96 14.74
C LYS A 76 13.42 11.00 15.31
N ASN A 77 13.11 11.50 16.49
CA ASN A 77 14.01 12.32 17.29
C ASN A 77 14.42 11.59 18.58
N GLY A 78 15.38 12.14 19.33
CA GLY A 78 15.98 11.48 20.51
C GLY A 78 15.02 11.15 21.67
N GLY A 79 13.72 11.41 21.55
CA GLY A 79 12.70 10.99 22.50
C GLY A 79 11.84 9.80 22.06
N SER A 80 11.86 9.41 20.78
CA SER A 80 11.03 8.31 20.23
C SER A 80 11.84 7.40 19.32
N ASP A 81 11.50 6.13 19.29
CA ASP A 81 12.05 5.17 18.34
C ASP A 81 10.93 4.57 17.49
N VAL A 82 11.13 4.53 16.17
CA VAL A 82 10.34 3.67 15.28
C VAL A 82 10.92 2.26 15.37
N THR A 83 10.03 1.30 15.66
CA THR A 83 10.35 -0.09 16.00
C THR A 83 9.80 -1.10 14.99
N GLY A 84 8.93 -0.67 14.07
CA GLY A 84 8.41 -1.51 13.01
C GLY A 84 7.66 -0.71 11.95
N ALA A 85 7.48 -1.32 10.78
CA ALA A 85 6.61 -0.84 9.72
C ALA A 85 5.80 -1.98 9.12
N SER A 86 4.61 -1.69 8.61
CA SER A 86 3.74 -2.67 7.96
C SER A 86 2.83 -1.98 6.94
N ILE A 87 2.43 -2.74 5.92
CA ILE A 87 1.29 -2.38 5.07
C ILE A 87 0.12 -3.32 5.42
N ASN A 88 -1.06 -2.73 5.53
CA ASN A 88 -2.31 -3.41 5.79
C ASN A 88 -3.16 -3.33 4.54
N PHE A 89 -3.71 -4.45 4.09
CA PHE A 89 -4.56 -4.48 2.90
C PHE A 89 -5.75 -5.43 3.04
N ARG A 90 -6.80 -5.19 2.27
CA ARG A 90 -7.91 -6.13 2.06
C ARG A 90 -8.43 -6.02 0.63
N VAL A 91 -9.12 -7.07 0.17
CA VAL A 91 -9.77 -7.11 -1.13
C VAL A 91 -11.24 -7.47 -0.98
N TYR A 92 -12.08 -6.79 -1.75
CA TYR A 92 -13.52 -7.03 -1.80
C TYR A 92 -14.09 -6.65 -3.17
N GLU A 93 -15.29 -7.14 -3.48
CA GLU A 93 -16.01 -6.78 -4.71
C GLU A 93 -16.33 -5.28 -4.72
N THR A 94 -16.00 -4.59 -5.80
CA THR A 94 -16.15 -3.14 -5.90
C THR A 94 -17.57 -2.68 -5.60
N GLY A 95 -17.69 -1.73 -4.66
CA GLY A 95 -18.98 -1.24 -4.16
C GLY A 95 -19.51 -1.97 -2.92
N SER A 96 -18.87 -3.05 -2.48
CA SER A 96 -19.28 -3.84 -1.31
C SER A 96 -18.13 -4.05 -0.31
N PRO A 97 -17.68 -3.00 0.42
CA PRO A 97 -16.61 -3.12 1.41
C PRO A 97 -16.89 -4.21 2.44
N SER A 98 -15.97 -5.17 2.54
CA SER A 98 -16.09 -6.33 3.42
C SER A 98 -14.72 -6.89 3.77
N GLY A 99 -14.68 -7.91 4.62
CA GLY A 99 -13.43 -8.56 5.03
C GLY A 99 -12.62 -7.80 6.08
N VAL A 100 -11.62 -8.51 6.60
CA VAL A 100 -10.64 -8.01 7.58
C VAL A 100 -9.34 -7.65 6.86
N PHE A 101 -8.60 -6.69 7.41
CA PHE A 101 -7.28 -6.36 6.90
C PHE A 101 -6.29 -7.49 7.20
N THR A 102 -5.48 -7.80 6.20
CA THR A 102 -4.27 -8.61 6.32
C THR A 102 -3.09 -7.66 6.50
N GLU A 103 -2.27 -7.90 7.52
CA GLU A 103 -1.06 -7.14 7.78
C GLU A 103 0.16 -7.92 7.27
N THR A 104 1.04 -7.24 6.53
CA THR A 104 2.37 -7.75 6.18
C THR A 104 3.43 -6.74 6.65
N GLY A 105 4.43 -7.23 7.36
CA GLY A 105 5.53 -6.40 7.85
C GLY A 105 6.38 -5.87 6.69
N ILE A 106 6.95 -4.69 6.86
CA ILE A 106 7.94 -4.09 5.97
C ILE A 106 9.28 -4.11 6.69
N ASN A 107 10.31 -4.65 6.04
CA ASN A 107 11.61 -4.82 6.68
C ASN A 107 12.29 -3.46 6.90
N PHE A 108 13.10 -3.38 7.95
CA PHE A 108 14.00 -2.23 8.11
C PHE A 108 15.02 -2.22 6.97
N GLY A 109 15.08 -1.11 6.24
CA GLY A 109 16.06 -0.90 5.16
C GLY A 109 17.33 -0.28 5.72
N SER A 110 17.26 0.99 6.09
CA SER A 110 18.41 1.73 6.61
C SER A 110 18.01 2.97 7.42
N ASN A 111 18.95 3.51 8.19
CA ASN A 111 18.89 4.91 8.58
C ASN A 111 19.40 5.77 7.41
N ALA A 112 19.07 7.05 7.40
CA ALA A 112 19.67 8.00 6.46
C ALA A 112 21.22 7.96 6.53
N PRO A 113 21.91 8.12 5.39
CA PRO A 113 21.34 8.45 4.08
C PRO A 113 20.70 7.26 3.35
N PHE A 114 19.63 7.52 2.59
CA PHE A 114 19.00 6.55 1.68
C PHE A 114 18.34 7.24 0.49
N THR A 115 17.99 6.45 -0.52
CA THR A 115 17.19 6.86 -1.67
C THR A 115 15.86 6.11 -1.61
N ASP A 116 14.74 6.82 -1.71
CA ASP A 116 13.41 6.19 -1.78
C ASP A 116 13.16 5.56 -3.16
N ILE A 117 12.07 4.83 -3.31
CA ILE A 117 11.71 4.21 -4.59
C ILE A 117 11.38 5.22 -5.70
N ALA A 118 11.03 6.46 -5.34
CA ALA A 118 10.81 7.55 -6.29
C ALA A 118 12.12 8.22 -6.75
N GLY A 119 13.26 7.85 -6.17
CA GLY A 119 14.58 8.38 -6.52
C GLY A 119 14.98 9.67 -5.78
N ASN A 120 14.30 10.03 -4.69
CA ASN A 120 14.66 11.15 -3.83
C ASN A 120 15.70 10.71 -2.78
N ASN A 121 16.68 11.57 -2.51
CA ASN A 121 17.72 11.30 -1.51
C ASN A 121 17.39 11.97 -0.18
N PHE A 122 17.42 11.21 0.91
CA PHE A 122 17.19 11.69 2.27
C PHE A 122 18.46 11.54 3.09
N THR A 123 18.86 12.60 3.79
CA THR A 123 20.11 12.67 4.54
C THR A 123 19.95 13.17 5.97
N ASN A 124 18.73 13.51 6.41
CA ASN A 124 18.54 14.06 7.75
C ASN A 124 18.75 12.98 8.81
N ALA A 125 19.46 13.34 9.87
CA ALA A 125 19.63 12.45 11.01
C ALA A 125 18.27 12.12 11.63
N GLY A 126 18.01 10.82 11.84
CA GLY A 126 16.73 10.34 12.38
C GLY A 126 15.75 9.86 11.30
N ASP A 127 15.98 10.17 10.02
CA ASP A 127 15.21 9.58 8.93
C ASP A 127 15.60 8.10 8.76
N GLN A 128 14.62 7.26 8.45
CA GLN A 128 14.77 5.83 8.25
C GLN A 128 13.93 5.37 7.06
N SER A 129 14.44 4.40 6.31
CA SER A 129 13.70 3.68 5.26
C SER A 129 13.32 2.29 5.77
N TRP A 130 12.07 1.93 5.53
CA TRP A 130 11.55 0.58 5.68
C TRP A 130 11.10 0.14 4.31
N ASN A 131 11.64 -0.96 3.78
CA ASN A 131 11.31 -1.42 2.43
C ASN A 131 11.32 -2.95 2.36
N ASN A 132 10.74 -3.47 1.28
CA ASN A 132 10.51 -4.90 1.07
C ASN A 132 9.55 -5.50 2.10
N ILE A 133 8.40 -5.97 1.61
CA ILE A 133 7.45 -6.71 2.44
C ILE A 133 8.00 -8.07 2.84
N THR A 134 7.62 -8.53 4.02
CA THR A 134 7.98 -9.84 4.57
C THR A 134 7.28 -10.99 3.84
N THR A 135 6.08 -10.74 3.34
CA THR A 135 5.28 -11.72 2.58
C THR A 135 4.61 -11.04 1.40
N SER A 136 4.98 -11.43 0.18
CA SER A 136 4.25 -11.08 -1.04
C SER A 136 2.93 -11.85 -1.10
N THR A 137 1.86 -11.17 -1.49
CA THR A 137 0.51 -11.76 -1.49
C THR A 137 -0.16 -11.53 -2.83
N ASP A 138 -0.59 -12.63 -3.46
CA ASP A 138 -1.52 -12.56 -4.59
C ASP A 138 -2.92 -12.23 -4.07
N VAL A 139 -3.39 -11.03 -4.40
CA VAL A 139 -4.66 -10.50 -3.95
C VAL A 139 -5.82 -10.90 -4.88
N ALA A 140 -5.52 -11.51 -6.03
CA ALA A 140 -6.52 -12.08 -6.94
C ALA A 140 -6.77 -13.58 -6.68
N ASN A 141 -5.97 -14.22 -5.82
CA ASN A 141 -6.06 -15.65 -5.57
C ASN A 141 -7.47 -16.06 -5.07
N GLY A 142 -8.08 -17.02 -5.78
CA GLY A 142 -9.39 -17.57 -5.44
C GLY A 142 -10.58 -16.68 -5.79
N LEU A 143 -10.36 -15.53 -6.43
CA LEU A 143 -11.44 -14.66 -6.88
C LEU A 143 -12.08 -15.20 -8.17
N SER A 144 -13.41 -15.11 -8.25
CA SER A 144 -14.15 -15.32 -9.49
C SER A 144 -14.09 -14.08 -10.39
N ALA A 145 -14.52 -14.20 -11.63
CA ALA A 145 -14.66 -13.05 -12.52
C ALA A 145 -15.52 -11.94 -11.89
N GLY A 146 -15.06 -10.69 -11.99
CA GLY A 146 -15.69 -9.52 -11.35
C GLY A 146 -14.72 -8.35 -11.20
N ASN A 147 -15.27 -7.22 -10.71
CA ASN A 147 -14.49 -6.03 -10.39
C ASN A 147 -14.19 -6.00 -8.89
N TYR A 148 -12.93 -5.79 -8.55
CA TYR A 148 -12.46 -5.81 -7.16
C TYR A 148 -11.76 -4.51 -6.80
N THR A 149 -11.85 -4.17 -5.53
CA THR A 149 -11.13 -3.06 -4.91
C THR A 149 -10.11 -3.63 -3.94
N VAL A 150 -8.86 -3.18 -4.06
CA VAL A 150 -7.82 -3.37 -3.05
C VAL A 150 -7.76 -2.10 -2.22
N GLU A 151 -7.95 -2.23 -0.91
CA GLU A 151 -7.89 -1.13 0.04
C GLU A 151 -6.66 -1.29 0.92
N VAL A 152 -5.86 -0.22 1.08
CA VAL A 152 -4.59 -0.25 1.79
C VAL A 152 -4.39 0.95 2.72
N PHE A 153 -3.61 0.73 3.77
CA PHE A 153 -2.97 1.78 4.56
C PHE A 153 -1.63 1.30 5.10
N TRP A 154 -0.75 2.23 5.46
CA TRP A 154 0.53 1.92 6.09
C TRP A 154 0.51 2.28 7.56
N LYS A 155 1.30 1.53 8.33
CA LYS A 155 1.49 1.73 9.76
C LYS A 155 2.98 1.70 10.09
N ALA A 156 3.42 2.63 10.93
CA ALA A 156 4.72 2.58 11.59
C ALA A 156 4.49 2.52 13.09
N THR A 157 5.08 1.52 13.74
CA THR A 157 4.97 1.32 15.19
C THR A 157 6.16 1.97 15.87
N SER A 158 5.90 2.85 16.81
CA SER A 158 6.92 3.56 17.56
C SER A 158 6.61 3.60 19.06
N THR A 159 7.61 3.99 19.85
CA THR A 159 7.51 4.08 21.30
C THR A 159 6.54 5.15 21.80
N ASP A 160 6.15 6.09 20.94
CA ASP A 160 5.18 7.16 21.19
C ASP A 160 3.78 6.89 20.57
N GLY A 161 3.55 5.71 20.01
CA GLY A 161 2.26 5.26 19.47
C GLY A 161 2.29 5.00 17.96
N ASP A 162 1.31 4.27 17.44
CA ASP A 162 1.28 3.96 16.01
C ASP A 162 0.97 5.19 15.15
N HIS A 163 1.72 5.32 14.04
CA HIS A 163 1.51 6.32 13.00
C HIS A 163 0.93 5.66 11.76
N PHE A 164 0.04 6.35 11.07
CA PHE A 164 -0.67 5.82 9.90
C PHE A 164 -0.56 6.76 8.70
N VAL A 165 -0.38 6.17 7.52
CA VAL A 165 -0.67 6.83 6.25
C VAL A 165 -1.97 6.25 5.73
N ASN A 166 -3.03 7.03 5.91
CA ASN A 166 -4.38 6.77 5.44
C ASN A 166 -4.93 8.04 4.79
N ASN A 167 -5.94 7.91 3.95
CA ASN A 167 -6.59 8.98 3.20
C ASN A 167 -7.49 9.86 4.11
N GLY A 168 -6.90 10.49 5.13
CA GLY A 168 -7.60 11.40 6.04
C GLY A 168 -8.66 10.73 6.93
N GLY A 169 -8.41 9.49 7.36
CA GLY A 169 -9.34 8.67 8.14
C GLY A 169 -10.10 7.61 7.34
N SER A 170 -10.13 7.74 6.00
CA SER A 170 -10.42 6.63 5.07
C SER A 170 -9.12 5.95 4.65
N ASN A 171 -9.18 4.77 4.02
CA ASN A 171 -7.99 4.14 3.44
C ASN A 171 -7.88 4.42 1.93
N TYR A 172 -6.73 4.09 1.34
CA TYR A 172 -6.51 4.28 -0.09
C TYR A 172 -7.00 3.07 -0.87
N THR A 173 -7.57 3.29 -2.05
CA THR A 173 -8.15 2.20 -2.84
C THR A 173 -7.67 2.22 -4.28
N ALA A 174 -7.42 1.05 -4.85
CA ALA A 174 -7.26 0.85 -6.29
C ALA A 174 -8.18 -0.28 -6.76
N THR A 175 -8.46 -0.33 -8.06
CA THR A 175 -9.33 -1.37 -8.65
C THR A 175 -8.58 -2.29 -9.59
N PHE A 176 -9.07 -3.51 -9.75
CA PHE A 176 -8.69 -4.43 -10.82
C PHE A 176 -9.89 -5.27 -11.25
N GLU A 177 -9.83 -5.80 -12.47
CA GLU A 177 -10.85 -6.70 -13.02
C GLU A 177 -10.29 -8.11 -13.18
N VAL A 178 -11.06 -9.10 -12.74
CA VAL A 178 -10.82 -10.52 -13.06
C VAL A 178 -11.80 -10.90 -14.17
N VAL A 179 -11.30 -11.34 -15.33
CA VAL A 179 -12.13 -11.83 -16.44
C VAL A 179 -12.04 -13.35 -16.59
N PRO A 180 -13.05 -14.03 -17.14
CA PRO A 180 -12.96 -15.46 -17.42
C PRO A 180 -11.83 -15.76 -18.42
N GLU A 181 -11.17 -16.92 -18.28
CA GLU A 181 -10.16 -17.33 -19.25
C GLU A 181 -10.76 -17.39 -20.68
N PRO A 182 -9.99 -17.01 -21.72
CA PRO A 182 -10.41 -17.12 -23.12
C PRO A 182 -10.88 -18.54 -23.52
N SER A 183 -10.31 -19.56 -22.88
CA SER A 183 -10.64 -20.98 -23.06
C SER A 183 -12.10 -21.30 -22.72
N THR A 184 -12.68 -20.61 -21.72
CA THR A 184 -14.07 -20.79 -21.30
C THR A 184 -15.03 -20.38 -22.41
N TYR A 185 -14.75 -19.25 -23.06
CA TYR A 185 -15.55 -18.80 -24.21
C TYR A 185 -15.41 -19.76 -25.38
N ALA A 186 -14.19 -20.22 -25.70
CA ALA A 186 -13.95 -21.17 -26.78
C ALA A 186 -14.68 -22.51 -26.56
N ALA A 187 -14.68 -23.02 -25.32
CA ALA A 187 -15.40 -24.25 -24.96
C ALA A 187 -16.92 -24.09 -25.11
N LEU A 188 -17.48 -22.98 -24.63
CA LEU A 188 -18.91 -22.68 -24.79
C LEU A 188 -19.32 -22.56 -26.26
N PHE A 189 -18.52 -21.86 -27.07
CA PHE A 189 -18.75 -21.77 -28.51
C PHE A 189 -18.63 -23.14 -29.19
N GLY A 190 -17.62 -23.93 -28.84
CA GLY A 190 -17.47 -25.30 -29.33
C GLY A 190 -18.68 -26.17 -29.03
N LEU A 191 -19.18 -26.14 -27.79
CA LEU A 191 -20.39 -26.86 -27.39
C LEU A 191 -21.65 -26.36 -28.12
N ALA A 192 -21.80 -25.05 -28.30
CA ALA A 192 -22.91 -24.48 -29.04
C ALA A 192 -22.92 -24.93 -30.51
N VAL A 193 -21.76 -24.93 -31.17
CA VAL A 193 -21.60 -25.40 -32.55
C VAL A 193 -21.90 -26.90 -32.65
N LEU A 194 -21.40 -27.71 -31.72
CA LEU A 194 -21.69 -29.15 -31.67
C LEU A 194 -23.18 -29.43 -31.43
N GLY A 195 -23.82 -28.68 -30.54
CA GLY A 195 -25.26 -28.76 -30.29
C GLY A 195 -26.08 -28.42 -31.54
N LEU A 196 -25.71 -27.34 -32.25
CA LEU A 196 -26.36 -26.95 -33.50
C LEU A 196 -26.18 -28.01 -34.60
N ALA A 197 -24.98 -28.59 -34.72
CA ALA A 197 -24.69 -29.66 -35.68
C ALA A 197 -25.49 -30.93 -35.39
N ALA A 198 -25.57 -31.34 -34.11
CA ALA A 198 -26.36 -32.49 -33.67
C ALA A 198 -27.86 -32.26 -33.90
N TRP A 199 -28.36 -31.04 -33.66
CA TRP A 199 -29.74 -30.66 -33.91
C TRP A 199 -30.09 -30.69 -35.41
N ARG A 200 -29.21 -30.17 -36.28
CA ARG A 200 -29.40 -30.25 -37.73
C ARG A 200 -29.47 -31.69 -38.25
N ARG A 201 -28.60 -32.58 -37.75
CA ARG A 201 -28.61 -34.00 -38.11
C ARG A 201 -29.88 -34.74 -37.69
N ARG A 202 -30.60 -34.28 -36.66
CA ARG A 202 -31.88 -34.89 -36.25
C ARG A 202 -33.09 -34.42 -37.09
N ARG A 203 -32.94 -33.35 -37.87
CA ARG A 203 -34.00 -32.78 -38.72
C ARG A 203 -33.86 -33.13 -40.21
N SER A 204 -32.73 -33.70 -40.61
CA SER A 204 -32.50 -34.28 -41.94
C SER A 204 -32.81 -35.76 -41.90
#